data_AF-A0A250XSQ6-F1
#
_entry.id   AF-A0A250XSQ6-F1
#
_cell.length_a   1.000
_cell.length_b   1.000
_cell.length_c   1.000
_cell.angle_alpha   90.00
_cell.angle_beta   90.00
_cell.angle_gamma   90.00
#
_symmetry.space_group_name_H-M   'P 1'
#
loop_
_entity.id
_entity.type
_entity.pdbx_description
1 polymer ?
#
loop_
_entity_poly.entity_id
_entity_poly.type
_entity_poly.pdbx_seq_one_letter_code
_entity_poly.pdbx_strand_id
1 'polypeptide(L)'
;MKMGYMVPLPVTFIYVSALLIGMLHTAEAKNQMGMSSTANMTNRTAPCNSPGFYHLSCYKGVDAAAALAAKTQCLAVWETTNTSCQYGIDASGSHSYRCDVYVVYHFSTQACHNSYQDHEKTNNACTQYDTAKLGANVHRLKPDVKANYQCS
;
A
#
# COMPACT_ATOMS: atom_id res chain seq x y z
N MET A 1 -33.00 55.09 39.99
CA MET A 1 -33.97 55.25 38.88
C MET A 1 -33.31 54.75 37.60
N LYS A 2 -34.07 54.01 36.77
CA LYS A 2 -33.87 53.55 35.38
C LYS A 2 -33.06 54.53 34.49
N MET A 3 -32.41 54.20 33.37
CA MET A 3 -32.26 53.04 32.46
C MET A 3 -31.25 53.49 31.37
N GLY A 4 -30.63 52.58 30.61
CA GLY A 4 -29.85 52.98 29.43
C GLY A 4 -29.17 51.90 28.59
N TYR A 5 -29.87 50.79 28.31
CA TYR A 5 -29.75 49.88 27.15
C TYR A 5 -28.37 49.55 26.53
N MET A 6 -27.97 48.28 26.69
CA MET A 6 -26.97 47.60 25.86
C MET A 6 -27.69 46.55 25.01
N VAL A 7 -27.70 46.73 23.69
CA VAL A 7 -28.34 45.83 22.71
C VAL A 7 -27.31 44.76 22.25
N PRO A 8 -27.70 43.49 22.06
CA PRO A 8 -26.77 42.36 21.81
C PRO A 8 -26.72 41.85 20.34
N LEU A 9 -25.68 41.04 20.07
CA LEU A 9 -25.47 40.02 19.01
C LEU A 9 -25.08 40.50 17.58
N PRO A 10 -24.41 39.68 16.72
CA PRO A 10 -24.15 38.23 16.85
C PRO A 10 -22.71 37.73 16.60
N VAL A 11 -22.53 36.48 17.04
CA VAL A 11 -21.45 35.53 16.79
C VAL A 11 -21.02 35.48 15.31
N THR A 12 -19.72 35.67 15.05
CA THR A 12 -19.08 35.24 13.80
C THR A 12 -17.93 34.30 14.15
N PHE A 13 -18.21 33.01 14.06
CA PHE A 13 -17.20 31.95 14.00
C PHE A 13 -16.49 32.04 12.64
N ILE A 14 -15.18 32.31 12.63
CA ILE A 14 -14.32 31.89 11.52
C ILE A 14 -13.04 31.29 12.09
N TYR A 15 -12.96 29.97 11.90
CA TYR A 15 -11.79 29.11 11.99
C TYR A 15 -10.61 29.68 11.18
N VAL A 16 -9.48 29.94 11.83
CA VAL A 16 -8.16 29.88 11.17
C VAL A 16 -7.22 29.19 12.15
N SER A 17 -7.21 27.87 12.08
CA SER A 17 -6.26 27.03 12.80
C SER A 17 -4.86 27.23 12.22
N ALA A 18 -3.91 27.44 13.13
CA ALA A 18 -2.49 27.56 12.92
C ALA A 18 -1.92 26.59 11.88
N LEU A 19 -1.29 27.14 10.83
CA LEU A 19 -0.52 26.37 9.86
C LEU A 19 0.72 27.19 9.47
N LEU A 20 1.57 27.49 10.46
CA LEU A 20 2.89 28.08 10.23
C LEU A 20 3.81 27.93 11.46
N ILE A 21 4.14 26.69 11.81
CA ILE A 21 5.29 26.37 12.66
C ILE A 21 6.00 25.16 12.04
N GLY A 22 7.24 25.36 11.59
CA GLY A 22 8.19 24.26 11.42
C GLY A 22 8.58 23.85 10.00
N MET A 23 8.77 24.79 9.06
CA MET A 23 9.85 24.58 8.08
C MET A 23 11.18 24.77 8.82
N LEU A 24 12.16 23.91 8.53
CA LEU A 24 13.55 23.91 9.03
C LEU A 24 13.85 22.97 10.21
N HIS A 25 13.89 21.67 9.93
CA HIS A 25 14.92 20.81 10.51
C HIS A 25 15.70 20.15 9.36
N THR A 26 16.86 20.72 9.10
CA THR A 26 17.95 20.18 8.30
C THR A 26 18.46 18.87 8.91
N ALA A 27 18.75 17.92 8.01
CA ALA A 27 19.86 16.98 8.03
C ALA A 27 20.09 16.06 9.26
N GLU A 28 20.09 14.76 8.94
CA GLU A 28 20.92 13.72 9.59
C GLU A 28 20.57 13.29 11.02
N ALA A 29 19.70 12.28 11.13
CA ALA A 29 19.86 11.23 12.14
C ALA A 29 18.94 10.04 11.85
N LYS A 30 19.39 9.09 11.01
CA LYS A 30 19.29 7.66 11.35
C LYS A 30 20.56 6.95 10.92
N ASN A 31 21.47 6.98 11.88
CA ASN A 31 22.70 6.23 11.98
C ASN A 31 22.44 4.72 11.84
N GLN A 32 23.32 4.07 11.09
CA GLN A 32 23.82 2.72 11.32
C GLN A 32 22.79 1.62 11.68
N MET A 33 22.44 0.84 10.67
CA MET A 33 22.60 -0.61 10.79
C MET A 33 23.34 -1.13 9.57
N GLY A 34 24.65 -1.28 9.76
CA GLY A 34 25.46 -2.38 9.25
C GLY A 34 25.34 -2.74 7.77
N MET A 35 26.40 -2.43 7.03
CA MET A 35 26.97 -3.42 6.13
C MET A 35 26.95 -4.79 6.83
N SER A 36 26.12 -5.72 6.35
CA SER A 36 26.29 -7.13 6.63
C SER A 36 25.83 -7.90 5.42
N SER A 37 26.83 -8.37 4.68
CA SER A 37 26.86 -9.56 3.85
C SER A 37 25.74 -9.73 2.81
N THR A 38 26.16 -9.95 1.57
CA THR A 38 25.43 -10.63 0.49
C THR A 38 24.80 -11.98 0.87
N ALA A 39 24.90 -12.40 2.14
CA ALA A 39 24.19 -13.52 2.72
C ALA A 39 22.78 -13.09 3.16
N ASN A 40 21.79 -13.56 2.39
CA ASN A 40 20.39 -13.72 2.81
C ASN A 40 19.46 -12.48 2.72
N MET A 41 19.57 -11.69 1.66
CA MET A 41 18.54 -10.69 1.30
C MET A 41 17.14 -11.32 1.19
N THR A 42 17.07 -12.57 0.74
CA THR A 42 15.84 -13.39 0.63
C THR A 42 15.11 -13.68 1.93
N ASN A 43 15.67 -13.36 3.11
CA ASN A 43 14.96 -13.51 4.38
C ASN A 43 14.37 -12.21 4.95
N ARG A 44 14.65 -11.07 4.30
CA ARG A 44 14.01 -9.79 4.64
C ARG A 44 12.58 -9.77 4.09
N THR A 45 11.70 -9.03 4.74
CA THR A 45 10.32 -8.79 4.30
C THR A 45 10.13 -7.29 4.04
N ALA A 46 9.10 -6.92 3.27
CA ALA A 46 8.65 -5.54 3.27
C ALA A 46 8.01 -5.19 4.63
N PRO A 47 7.82 -3.89 4.96
CA PRO A 47 7.25 -3.46 6.23
C PRO A 47 5.86 -4.06 6.48
N CYS A 48 5.60 -4.43 7.72
CA CYS A 48 4.30 -4.87 8.19
C CYS A 48 3.53 -3.67 8.76
N ASN A 49 2.36 -3.37 8.20
CA ASN A 49 1.49 -2.32 8.74
C ASN A 49 0.40 -2.87 9.67
N SER A 50 0.11 -4.17 9.58
CA SER A 50 -0.88 -4.90 10.37
C SER A 50 -0.53 -6.41 10.44
N PRO A 51 -1.10 -7.15 11.40
CA PRO A 51 -1.04 -8.62 11.38
C PRO A 51 -1.76 -9.18 10.15
N GLY A 52 -1.18 -10.19 9.51
CA GLY A 52 -1.79 -10.82 8.34
C GLY A 52 -0.79 -11.54 7.43
N PHE A 53 -1.29 -11.94 6.25
CA PHE A 53 -0.57 -12.68 5.23
C PHE A 53 -0.39 -11.81 3.99
N TYR A 54 0.85 -11.46 3.71
CA TYR A 54 1.22 -10.44 2.75
C TYR A 54 1.81 -11.05 1.47
N HIS A 55 1.56 -10.34 0.38
CA HIS A 55 2.20 -10.56 -0.91
C HIS A 55 2.78 -9.26 -1.47
N LEU A 56 4.05 -9.30 -1.87
CA LEU A 56 4.75 -8.28 -2.64
C LEU A 56 4.80 -8.71 -4.10
N SER A 57 3.99 -8.06 -4.93
CA SER A 57 4.08 -8.16 -6.38
C SER A 57 5.11 -7.17 -6.92
N CYS A 58 5.96 -7.63 -7.82
CA CYS A 58 7.15 -6.93 -8.30
C CYS A 58 7.20 -6.96 -9.83
N TYR A 59 7.32 -5.79 -10.45
CA TYR A 59 7.18 -5.63 -11.89
C TYR A 59 8.30 -4.80 -12.54
N LYS A 60 8.49 -5.01 -13.85
CA LYS A 60 9.42 -4.30 -14.74
C LYS A 60 8.69 -3.67 -15.92
N GLY A 61 9.01 -2.42 -16.22
CA GLY A 61 8.53 -1.75 -17.43
C GLY A 61 7.01 -1.62 -17.52
N VAL A 62 6.33 -1.55 -16.36
CA VAL A 62 4.90 -1.25 -16.24
C VAL A 62 4.73 0.08 -15.52
N ASP A 63 3.62 0.76 -15.76
CA ASP A 63 3.26 1.96 -15.01
C ASP A 63 2.76 1.61 -13.60
N ALA A 64 3.17 2.39 -12.60
CA ALA A 64 2.84 2.13 -11.20
C ALA A 64 1.34 2.31 -10.89
N ALA A 65 0.71 3.33 -11.49
CA ALA A 65 -0.72 3.57 -11.30
C ALA A 65 -1.55 2.48 -11.99
N ALA A 66 -1.14 2.05 -13.19
CA ALA A 66 -1.76 0.93 -13.89
C ALA A 66 -1.64 -0.39 -13.10
N ALA A 67 -0.46 -0.67 -12.53
CA ALA A 67 -0.26 -1.87 -11.71
C ALA A 67 -1.14 -1.87 -10.45
N LEU A 68 -1.22 -0.73 -9.75
CA LEU A 68 -2.10 -0.56 -8.60
C LEU A 68 -3.58 -0.72 -9.00
N ALA A 69 -4.03 -0.03 -10.05
CA ALA A 69 -5.41 -0.09 -10.51
C ALA A 69 -5.82 -1.53 -10.89
N ALA A 70 -4.94 -2.27 -11.54
CA ALA A 70 -5.17 -3.66 -11.89
C ALA A 70 -5.31 -4.55 -10.65
N LYS A 71 -4.41 -4.40 -9.66
CA LYS A 71 -4.51 -5.15 -8.40
C LYS A 71 -5.78 -4.84 -7.64
N THR A 72 -6.14 -3.56 -7.53
CA THR A 72 -7.39 -3.14 -6.90
C THR A 72 -8.61 -3.75 -7.59
N GLN A 73 -8.65 -3.74 -8.92
CA GLN A 73 -9.76 -4.36 -9.66
C GLN A 73 -9.80 -5.87 -9.43
N CYS A 74 -8.67 -6.57 -9.52
CA CYS A 74 -8.61 -8.02 -9.31
C CYS A 74 -9.12 -8.41 -7.91
N LEU A 75 -8.69 -7.68 -6.88
CA LEU A 75 -9.12 -7.91 -5.50
C LEU A 75 -10.63 -7.69 -5.35
N ALA A 76 -11.16 -6.60 -5.89
CA ALA A 76 -12.59 -6.30 -5.84
C ALA A 76 -13.44 -7.36 -6.58
N VAL A 77 -12.98 -7.85 -7.73
CA VAL A 77 -13.66 -8.92 -8.47
C VAL A 77 -13.63 -10.22 -7.68
N TRP A 78 -12.46 -10.61 -7.14
CA TRP A 78 -12.32 -11.81 -6.33
C TRP A 78 -13.19 -11.79 -5.07
N GLU A 79 -13.31 -10.64 -4.42
CA GLU A 79 -14.14 -10.43 -3.22
C GLU A 79 -15.61 -10.78 -3.44
N THR A 80 -16.15 -10.57 -4.66
CA THR A 80 -17.56 -10.88 -4.97
C THR A 80 -17.94 -12.34 -4.73
N THR A 81 -16.95 -13.25 -4.74
CA THR A 81 -17.14 -14.69 -4.46
C THR A 81 -16.46 -15.14 -3.16
N ASN A 82 -15.76 -14.24 -2.46
CA ASN A 82 -14.98 -14.51 -1.24
C ASN A 82 -15.30 -13.47 -0.15
N THR A 83 -16.58 -13.16 0.06
CA THR A 83 -17.04 -12.05 0.93
C THR A 83 -16.66 -12.17 2.41
N SER A 84 -16.22 -13.34 2.86
CA SER A 84 -15.71 -13.55 4.23
C SER A 84 -14.23 -13.16 4.38
N CYS A 85 -13.52 -12.92 3.28
CA CYS A 85 -12.11 -12.59 3.27
C CYS A 85 -11.87 -11.10 3.40
N GLN A 86 -11.11 -10.72 4.44
CA GLN A 86 -10.62 -9.34 4.60
C GLN A 86 -9.26 -9.20 3.94
N TYR A 87 -9.07 -8.11 3.19
CA TYR A 87 -7.83 -7.78 2.51
C TYR A 87 -7.56 -6.27 2.53
N GLY A 88 -6.33 -5.89 2.21
CA GLY A 88 -5.96 -4.49 2.04
C GLY A 88 -4.75 -4.32 1.13
N ILE A 89 -4.61 -3.12 0.55
CA ILE A 89 -3.39 -2.70 -0.15
C ILE A 89 -2.64 -1.76 0.79
N ASP A 90 -1.42 -2.15 1.16
CA ASP A 90 -0.60 -1.42 2.15
C ASP A 90 0.30 -0.40 1.52
N ALA A 91 0.87 -0.72 0.37
CA ALA A 91 1.84 0.11 -0.30
C ALA A 91 1.89 -0.20 -1.79
N SER A 92 2.15 0.83 -2.59
CA SER A 92 2.57 0.69 -3.97
C SER A 92 3.53 1.82 -4.31
N GLY A 93 4.31 1.63 -5.38
CA GLY A 93 5.24 2.64 -5.82
C GLY A 93 6.29 2.08 -6.76
N SER A 94 7.39 2.82 -6.89
CA SER A 94 8.47 2.50 -7.82
C SER A 94 9.82 2.37 -7.12
N HIS A 95 10.73 1.63 -7.75
CA HIS A 95 12.17 1.56 -7.40
C HIS A 95 12.48 1.14 -5.94
N SER A 96 11.70 0.21 -5.39
CA SER A 96 11.95 -0.42 -4.07
C SER A 96 12.02 -1.93 -4.19
N TYR A 97 12.73 -2.61 -3.28
CA TYR A 97 12.84 -4.09 -3.25
C TYR A 97 13.38 -4.72 -4.55
N ARG A 98 14.20 -3.96 -5.30
CA ARG A 98 14.64 -4.25 -6.68
C ARG A 98 13.50 -4.46 -7.70
N CYS A 99 12.33 -3.91 -7.40
CA CYS A 99 11.22 -3.78 -8.33
C CYS A 99 11.30 -2.42 -9.02
N ASP A 100 11.01 -2.35 -10.32
CA ASP A 100 10.75 -1.06 -10.96
C ASP A 100 9.43 -0.50 -10.46
N VAL A 101 8.43 -1.38 -10.31
CA VAL A 101 7.12 -1.11 -9.71
C VAL A 101 6.77 -2.22 -8.73
N TYR A 102 6.25 -1.86 -7.56
CA TYR A 102 5.79 -2.81 -6.55
C TYR A 102 4.36 -2.52 -6.08
N VAL A 103 3.66 -3.58 -5.69
CA VAL A 103 2.38 -3.51 -4.97
C VAL A 103 2.42 -4.52 -3.83
N VAL A 104 2.18 -4.05 -2.61
CA VAL A 104 2.04 -4.85 -1.39
C VAL A 104 0.59 -4.86 -0.98
N TYR A 105 0.05 -6.06 -0.79
CA TYR A 105 -1.29 -6.28 -0.27
C TYR A 105 -1.28 -7.44 0.72
N HIS A 106 -2.27 -7.45 1.62
CA HIS A 106 -2.40 -8.44 2.67
C HIS A 106 -3.81 -9.01 2.76
N PHE A 107 -3.92 -10.14 3.45
CA PHE A 107 -5.16 -10.79 3.85
C PHE A 107 -5.12 -11.15 5.32
N SER A 108 -6.30 -11.18 5.96
CA SER A 108 -6.41 -11.59 7.37
C SER A 108 -6.09 -13.07 7.61
N THR A 109 -6.25 -13.93 6.60
CA THR A 109 -5.99 -15.38 6.70
C THR A 109 -5.17 -15.92 5.53
N GLN A 110 -4.40 -16.98 5.80
CA GLN A 110 -3.61 -17.69 4.78
C GLN A 110 -4.51 -18.28 3.69
N ALA A 111 -5.71 -18.75 4.05
CA ALA A 111 -6.65 -19.34 3.10
C ALA A 111 -7.12 -18.30 2.06
N CYS A 112 -7.48 -17.10 2.54
CA CYS A 112 -7.85 -15.97 1.67
C CYS A 112 -6.69 -15.54 0.77
N HIS A 113 -5.49 -15.42 1.33
CA HIS A 113 -4.28 -15.14 0.56
C HIS A 113 -4.06 -16.15 -0.57
N ASN A 114 -4.10 -17.44 -0.26
CA ASN A 114 -3.85 -18.49 -1.26
C ASN A 114 -4.94 -18.53 -2.33
N SER A 115 -6.22 -18.43 -1.92
CA SER A 115 -7.36 -18.35 -2.85
C SER A 115 -7.19 -17.21 -3.84
N TYR A 116 -6.78 -16.02 -3.38
CA TYR A 116 -6.52 -14.89 -4.28
C TYR A 116 -5.32 -15.15 -5.21
N GLN A 117 -4.19 -15.66 -4.71
CA GLN A 117 -3.00 -15.94 -5.54
C GLN A 117 -3.29 -16.91 -6.69
N ASP A 118 -4.11 -17.93 -6.44
CA ASP A 118 -4.51 -18.91 -7.44
C ASP A 118 -5.50 -18.32 -8.45
N HIS A 119 -6.42 -17.48 -7.96
CA HIS A 119 -7.43 -16.85 -8.81
C HIS A 119 -6.85 -15.71 -9.68
N GLU A 120 -5.94 -14.89 -9.16
CA GLU A 120 -5.44 -13.68 -9.85
C GLU A 120 -4.94 -13.95 -11.27
N LYS A 121 -4.23 -15.07 -11.48
CA LYS A 121 -3.66 -15.43 -12.78
C LYS A 121 -4.68 -16.01 -13.77
N THR A 122 -5.84 -16.44 -13.28
CA THR A 122 -6.86 -17.16 -14.04
C THR A 122 -8.16 -16.38 -14.15
N ASN A 123 -8.24 -15.20 -13.53
CA ASN A 123 -9.44 -14.38 -13.49
C ASN A 123 -9.62 -13.52 -14.74
N ASN A 124 -10.39 -14.01 -15.71
CA ASN A 124 -10.71 -13.24 -16.92
C ASN A 124 -11.53 -11.96 -16.64
N ALA A 125 -12.16 -11.84 -15.46
CA ALA A 125 -12.85 -10.61 -15.07
C ALA A 125 -11.90 -9.53 -14.51
N CYS A 126 -10.62 -9.86 -14.23
CA CYS A 126 -9.61 -8.84 -13.94
C CYS A 126 -8.99 -8.26 -15.22
N THR A 127 -9.80 -7.55 -15.98
CA THR A 127 -9.43 -7.05 -17.32
C THR A 127 -8.25 -6.06 -17.30
N GLN A 128 -8.05 -5.33 -16.19
CA GLN A 128 -6.92 -4.42 -16.03
C GLN A 128 -5.59 -5.16 -15.87
N TYR A 129 -5.61 -6.40 -15.36
CA TYR A 129 -4.40 -7.21 -15.21
C TYR A 129 -3.76 -7.54 -16.56
N ASP A 130 -4.58 -7.91 -17.54
CA ASP A 130 -4.14 -8.14 -18.92
C ASP A 130 -3.81 -6.83 -19.64
N THR A 131 -4.63 -5.79 -19.44
CA THR A 131 -4.40 -4.45 -20.02
C THR A 131 -3.05 -3.87 -19.60
N ALA A 132 -2.71 -3.99 -18.30
CA ALA A 132 -1.43 -3.59 -17.74
C ALA A 132 -0.31 -4.63 -17.96
N LYS A 133 -0.61 -5.75 -18.64
CA LYS A 133 0.31 -6.84 -18.97
C LYS A 133 1.02 -7.46 -17.76
N LEU A 134 0.39 -7.43 -16.58
CA LEU A 134 1.00 -7.89 -15.33
C LEU A 134 1.26 -9.40 -15.30
N GLY A 135 0.50 -10.18 -16.07
CA GLY A 135 0.68 -11.63 -16.21
C GLY A 135 1.87 -12.04 -17.07
N ALA A 136 2.39 -11.15 -17.91
CA ALA A 136 3.45 -11.51 -18.85
C ALA A 136 4.80 -11.64 -18.11
N ASN A 137 5.47 -12.78 -18.31
CA ASN A 137 6.75 -13.07 -17.63
C ASN A 137 7.82 -11.98 -17.85
N VAL A 138 7.81 -11.31 -19.00
CA VAL A 138 8.73 -10.20 -19.31
C VAL A 138 8.56 -8.98 -18.39
N HIS A 139 7.40 -8.83 -17.77
CA HIS A 139 7.06 -7.74 -16.86
C HIS A 139 7.16 -8.15 -15.39
N ARG A 140 7.46 -9.41 -15.06
CA ARG A 140 7.58 -9.87 -13.67
C ARG A 140 9.03 -9.86 -13.22
N LEU A 141 9.27 -9.28 -12.05
CA LEU A 141 10.56 -9.31 -11.39
C LEU A 141 10.51 -10.20 -10.15
N LYS A 142 11.67 -10.77 -9.81
CA LYS A 142 11.87 -11.40 -8.51
C LYS A 142 12.38 -10.31 -7.55
N PRO A 143 11.65 -10.00 -6.47
CA PRO A 143 12.13 -9.05 -5.47
C PRO A 143 13.37 -9.61 -4.76
N ASP A 144 14.18 -8.74 -4.17
CA ASP A 144 15.31 -9.16 -3.33
C ASP A 144 14.92 -9.56 -1.91
N VAL A 145 13.68 -9.28 -1.51
CA VAL A 145 13.03 -9.70 -0.25
C VAL A 145 12.03 -10.84 -0.49
N LYS A 146 11.47 -11.41 0.58
CA LYS A 146 10.38 -12.40 0.47
C LYS A 146 9.15 -11.78 -0.19
N ALA A 147 8.69 -12.42 -1.26
CA ALA A 147 7.44 -12.03 -1.93
C ALA A 147 6.21 -12.39 -1.08
N ASN A 148 6.19 -13.59 -0.49
CA ASN A 148 5.13 -14.01 0.44
C ASN A 148 5.69 -14.02 1.86
N TYR A 149 4.99 -13.39 2.80
CA TYR A 149 5.42 -13.33 4.20
C TYR A 149 4.23 -13.13 5.13
N GLN A 150 4.39 -13.56 6.38
CA GLN A 150 3.39 -13.36 7.44
C GLN A 150 3.90 -12.29 8.41
N CYS A 151 3.00 -11.41 8.81
CA CYS A 151 3.20 -10.44 9.87
C CYS A 151 2.34 -10.83 11.08
N SER A 152 2.95 -10.82 12.27
CA SER A 152 2.34 -11.18 13.55
C SER A 152 2.10 -9.95 14.41
#